data_AF-U4LEV6-F1
#
_entry.id   AF-U4LEV6-F1
#
_cell.length_a   1.000
_cell.length_b   1.000
_cell.length_c   1.000
_cell.angle_alpha   90.00
_cell.angle_beta   90.00
_cell.angle_gamma   90.00
#
_symmetry.space_group_name_H-M   'P 1'
#
loop_
_entity.id
_entity.type
_entity.pdbx_description
1 polymer ?
#
loop_
_entity_poly.entity_id
_entity_poly.type
_entity_poly.pdbx_seq_one_letter_code
_entity_poly.pdbx_strand_id
1 'polypeptide(L)'
;MAARLQPPSALKKFTRFLSKGVGKKQQQDSPPSYSEATDEKHSKGSSITNATDDKANLYRRKSQHGDTGAGSRNDYTSQPSVTRGQDLCETDADGNRPTEGKRWDPYGVLKIFDNVLLLDDSASMAEQDNGKGLSRWEQLEKVLDYVVPVVTKHDDNGVDVYFLNQTFNDKSNVRTSDEVMALFREVRPCQGTPIGTRIKMIFENYLAEYESHLELERKGKASTIKPMNVICITDGAPWPYERQKTILYEAIVTTANRLKELEKKSKGKSNGPKLRQLGIQFVQVGSDRGAAAFLKKLDEDLEKQGVPDIVDTFNYDKMLKETGLDCLTGEDLLKVVLGAIDKSVDIADEDDRW
;
A
#
# COMPACT_ATOMS: atom_id res chain seq x y z
N MET A 1 -37.51 -15.32 31.90
CA MET A 1 -36.13 -15.79 32.21
C MET A 1 -35.22 -15.28 31.12
N ALA A 2 -34.52 -14.17 31.35
CA ALA A 2 -33.60 -13.57 30.39
C ALA A 2 -32.16 -13.98 30.75
N ALA A 3 -31.48 -14.67 29.86
CA ALA A 3 -30.08 -15.04 30.02
C ALA A 3 -29.19 -13.82 29.73
N ARG A 4 -28.38 -13.41 30.72
CA ARG A 4 -27.30 -12.44 30.54
C ARG A 4 -26.21 -13.07 29.68
N LEU A 5 -26.03 -12.57 28.45
CA LEU A 5 -24.85 -12.84 27.65
C LEU A 5 -23.65 -12.09 28.25
N GLN A 6 -22.59 -12.83 28.60
CA GLN A 6 -21.30 -12.25 28.99
C GLN A 6 -20.51 -11.83 27.73
N PRO A 7 -19.69 -10.78 27.79
CA PRO A 7 -18.87 -10.36 26.66
C PRO A 7 -17.74 -11.38 26.36
N PRO A 8 -17.28 -11.46 25.09
CA PRO A 8 -16.28 -12.42 24.64
C PRO A 8 -14.92 -12.24 25.34
N SER A 9 -14.21 -13.36 25.48
CA SER A 9 -13.02 -13.57 26.31
C SER A 9 -11.78 -12.76 25.90
N ALA A 10 -11.77 -12.12 24.72
CA ALA A 10 -10.68 -11.28 24.21
C ALA A 10 -10.43 -10.02 25.08
N LEU A 11 -11.48 -9.44 25.66
CA LEU A 11 -11.40 -8.20 26.45
C LEU A 11 -10.71 -8.33 27.83
N LYS A 12 -10.50 -9.55 28.35
CA LYS A 12 -9.84 -9.76 29.65
C LYS A 12 -8.31 -9.85 29.56
N LYS A 13 -7.73 -10.15 28.40
CA LYS A 13 -6.28 -10.34 28.25
C LYS A 13 -5.51 -9.01 28.17
N PHE A 14 -6.10 -7.97 27.60
CA PHE A 14 -5.47 -6.65 27.44
C PHE A 14 -5.14 -5.97 28.78
N THR A 15 -5.97 -6.15 29.81
CA THR A 15 -5.75 -5.57 31.15
C THR A 15 -4.58 -6.20 31.92
N ARG A 16 -4.00 -7.32 31.48
CA ARG A 16 -2.93 -8.02 32.22
C ARG A 16 -1.52 -7.62 31.79
N PHE A 17 -1.35 -7.06 30.59
CA PHE A 17 -0.02 -6.84 30.00
C PHE A 17 0.69 -5.58 30.53
N LEU A 18 -0.03 -4.63 31.13
CA LEU A 18 0.55 -3.38 31.66
C LEU A 18 1.01 -3.45 33.14
N SER A 19 1.06 -4.63 33.77
CA SER A 19 1.29 -4.73 35.23
C SER A 19 2.54 -5.48 35.70
N LYS A 20 3.43 -6.02 34.85
CA LYS A 20 4.63 -6.72 35.36
C LYS A 20 5.91 -6.39 34.59
N GLY A 21 6.65 -5.43 35.14
CA GLY A 21 8.11 -5.43 35.03
C GLY A 21 8.76 -6.29 36.12
N VAL A 22 10.08 -6.49 35.94
CA VAL A 22 11.10 -7.08 36.85
C VAL A 22 11.55 -8.52 36.53
N GLY A 23 12.60 -8.59 35.68
CA GLY A 23 13.91 -9.18 36.01
C GLY A 23 14.15 -10.68 35.80
N LYS A 24 15.10 -11.02 34.90
CA LYS A 24 16.34 -11.79 35.21
C LYS A 24 17.25 -12.00 33.97
N LYS A 25 18.56 -12.04 34.26
CA LYS A 25 19.71 -12.28 33.36
C LYS A 25 19.84 -13.76 32.94
N GLN A 26 20.42 -14.00 31.76
CA GLN A 26 21.36 -15.12 31.41
C GLN A 26 21.85 -14.86 29.97
N GLN A 27 23.13 -14.58 29.71
CA GLN A 27 24.33 -15.44 29.63
C GLN A 27 24.59 -15.94 28.20
N GLN A 28 25.82 -15.67 27.75
CA GLN A 28 26.40 -15.90 26.42
C GLN A 28 26.45 -17.37 26.03
N ASP A 29 26.35 -17.63 24.72
CA ASP A 29 27.18 -18.64 24.04
C ASP A 29 27.31 -18.28 22.54
N SER A 30 28.55 -18.38 22.04
CA SER A 30 28.93 -18.12 20.64
C SER A 30 28.94 -19.42 19.83
N PRO A 31 28.56 -19.42 18.54
CA PRO A 31 28.76 -20.58 17.66
C PRO A 31 30.14 -20.57 16.96
N PRO A 32 30.66 -21.74 16.56
CA PRO A 32 32.03 -21.90 16.07
C PRO A 32 32.20 -21.57 14.58
N SER A 33 33.43 -21.19 14.26
CA SER A 33 34.02 -20.98 12.93
C SER A 33 34.17 -22.30 12.16
N TYR A 34 33.88 -22.30 10.85
CA TYR A 34 34.41 -23.28 9.91
C TYR A 34 34.94 -22.63 8.64
N SER A 35 36.04 -23.24 8.19
CA SER A 35 37.04 -22.82 7.22
C SER A 35 36.67 -23.00 5.75
N GLU A 36 37.43 -22.29 4.93
CA GLU A 36 37.53 -22.32 3.47
C GLU A 36 37.58 -23.72 2.85
N ALA A 37 37.00 -23.82 1.66
CA ALA A 37 37.40 -24.77 0.63
C ALA A 37 37.45 -24.04 -0.72
N THR A 38 38.58 -24.24 -1.39
CA THR A 38 38.97 -23.82 -2.73
C THR A 38 38.12 -24.50 -3.81
N ASP A 39 37.87 -23.85 -4.96
CA ASP A 39 38.56 -24.21 -6.21
C ASP A 39 38.07 -23.49 -7.48
N GLU A 40 39.08 -23.21 -8.30
CA GLU A 40 39.18 -23.23 -9.77
C GLU A 40 38.24 -22.43 -10.70
N LYS A 41 38.90 -21.38 -11.22
CA LYS A 41 38.93 -20.90 -12.61
C LYS A 41 38.36 -21.84 -13.70
N HIS A 42 37.49 -21.28 -14.54
CA HIS A 42 37.66 -21.42 -15.99
C HIS A 42 37.31 -20.14 -16.76
N SER A 43 38.31 -19.68 -17.49
CA SER A 43 38.29 -18.66 -18.53
C SER A 43 37.45 -19.09 -19.73
N LYS A 44 36.70 -18.15 -20.32
CA LYS A 44 36.76 -17.80 -21.76
C LYS A 44 35.98 -16.52 -22.02
N GLY A 45 36.59 -15.64 -22.79
CA GLY A 45 36.19 -14.25 -22.92
C GLY A 45 35.52 -13.87 -24.25
N SER A 46 35.41 -12.55 -24.38
CA SER A 46 35.44 -11.74 -25.61
C SER A 46 34.32 -11.97 -26.63
N SER A 47 33.48 -10.95 -26.85
CA SER A 47 33.81 -9.87 -27.80
C SER A 47 32.64 -8.91 -28.02
N ILE A 48 33.01 -7.63 -28.06
CA ILE A 48 32.24 -6.45 -28.45
C ILE A 48 32.00 -6.47 -29.97
N THR A 49 30.84 -6.00 -30.45
CA THR A 49 30.75 -5.13 -31.63
C THR A 49 29.52 -4.20 -31.54
N ASN A 50 29.77 -2.93 -31.88
CA ASN A 50 28.81 -1.83 -32.07
C ASN A 50 28.33 -1.77 -33.52
N ALA A 51 27.16 -1.15 -33.75
CA ALA A 51 26.79 -0.27 -34.90
C ALA A 51 25.24 -0.26 -35.04
N THR A 52 24.52 0.82 -34.71
CA THR A 52 24.19 2.01 -35.52
C THR A 52 23.37 1.71 -36.78
N ASP A 53 22.12 2.16 -36.83
CA ASP A 53 21.60 3.16 -37.80
C ASP A 53 20.07 3.15 -37.94
N ASP A 54 19.50 4.35 -37.77
CA ASP A 54 18.48 5.02 -38.58
C ASP A 54 17.29 4.24 -39.21
N LYS A 55 16.07 4.72 -38.90
CA LYS A 55 15.18 5.36 -39.90
C LYS A 55 13.92 5.98 -39.31
N ALA A 56 13.77 7.28 -39.57
CA ALA A 56 12.53 8.05 -39.49
C ALA A 56 11.78 8.05 -40.85
N ASN A 57 10.53 8.55 -40.82
CA ASN A 57 9.59 8.85 -41.92
C ASN A 57 8.78 7.64 -42.44
N LEU A 58 7.49 7.69 -42.81
CA LEU A 58 6.59 8.76 -43.30
C LEU A 58 5.17 8.13 -43.39
N TYR A 59 4.05 8.76 -43.00
CA TYR A 59 2.97 9.38 -43.82
C TYR A 59 1.71 9.39 -42.90
N ARG A 60 0.97 10.46 -42.55
CA ARG A 60 0.35 11.62 -43.22
C ARG A 60 -1.05 11.35 -43.84
N ARG A 61 -2.05 12.05 -43.25
CA ARG A 61 -3.39 12.49 -43.76
C ARG A 61 -4.53 11.44 -43.78
N LYS A 62 -5.80 11.76 -43.44
CA LYS A 62 -6.60 13.01 -43.63
C LYS A 62 -7.64 13.24 -42.52
N SER A 63 -7.92 14.52 -42.24
CA SER A 63 -9.21 15.04 -41.78
C SER A 63 -9.91 15.76 -42.95
N GLN A 64 -11.24 15.73 -42.99
CA GLN A 64 -12.19 16.73 -43.54
C GLN A 64 -13.62 16.20 -43.27
N HIS A 65 -14.39 16.83 -42.38
CA HIS A 65 -15.37 17.91 -42.58
C HIS A 65 -16.77 17.44 -43.02
N GLY A 66 -17.79 17.85 -42.26
CA GLY A 66 -19.21 17.72 -42.59
C GLY A 66 -20.10 18.27 -41.47
N ASP A 67 -20.31 19.58 -41.49
CA ASP A 67 -21.27 20.35 -40.69
C ASP A 67 -22.71 20.14 -41.20
N THR A 68 -23.71 20.16 -40.31
CA THR A 68 -24.99 20.89 -40.43
C THR A 68 -26.01 20.48 -39.36
N GLY A 69 -26.56 21.47 -38.64
CA GLY A 69 -28.02 21.63 -38.61
C GLY A 69 -28.81 21.27 -37.34
N ALA A 70 -28.86 22.23 -36.40
CA ALA A 70 -30.05 22.78 -35.75
C ALA A 70 -31.15 21.88 -35.13
N GLY A 71 -31.36 22.09 -33.82
CA GLY A 71 -32.68 22.39 -33.25
C GLY A 71 -33.38 21.28 -32.45
N SER A 72 -33.39 21.40 -31.11
CA SER A 72 -34.61 21.71 -30.36
C SER A 72 -34.34 21.69 -28.85
N ARG A 73 -34.86 22.73 -28.17
CA ARG A 73 -35.03 22.82 -26.72
C ARG A 73 -35.87 21.63 -26.23
N ASN A 74 -35.51 21.06 -25.08
CA ASN A 74 -36.44 20.95 -23.97
C ASN A 74 -35.70 20.80 -22.63
N ASP A 75 -36.29 21.52 -21.69
CA ASP A 75 -35.96 21.79 -20.32
C ASP A 75 -36.50 20.65 -19.46
N TYR A 76 -35.66 19.98 -18.67
CA TYR A 76 -36.08 19.19 -17.51
C TYR A 76 -34.98 19.24 -16.45
N THR A 77 -35.13 20.23 -15.58
CA THR A 77 -34.72 20.21 -14.18
C THR A 77 -35.14 18.91 -13.51
N SER A 78 -34.21 18.21 -12.86
CA SER A 78 -34.33 17.68 -11.48
C SER A 78 -33.11 16.82 -11.15
N GLN A 79 -32.22 17.36 -10.31
CA GLN A 79 -31.17 16.62 -9.63
C GLN A 79 -31.79 15.65 -8.60
N PRO A 80 -31.30 14.42 -8.46
CA PRO A 80 -31.33 13.72 -7.20
C PRO A 80 -30.02 13.99 -6.47
N SER A 81 -30.12 14.76 -5.38
CA SER A 81 -29.11 14.88 -4.34
C SER A 81 -28.80 13.49 -3.78
N VAL A 82 -27.62 12.95 -4.08
CA VAL A 82 -27.11 11.74 -3.44
C VAL A 82 -26.65 12.14 -2.04
N THR A 83 -27.47 11.78 -1.06
CA THR A 83 -27.20 12.03 0.35
C THR A 83 -25.94 11.26 0.76
N ARG A 84 -24.93 12.04 1.10
CA ARG A 84 -23.68 11.69 1.77
C ARG A 84 -23.93 10.66 2.87
N GLY A 85 -23.10 9.61 2.90
CA GLY A 85 -23.10 8.59 3.95
C GLY A 85 -22.82 9.20 5.32
N GLN A 86 -23.90 9.51 6.03
CA GLN A 86 -23.95 9.75 7.48
C GLN A 86 -25.34 9.33 7.93
N ASP A 87 -25.51 8.05 8.25
CA ASP A 87 -26.51 7.57 9.21
C ASP A 87 -26.19 6.10 9.53
N LEU A 88 -25.18 5.91 10.39
CA LEU A 88 -25.15 4.74 11.26
C LEU A 88 -25.91 5.14 12.52
N CYS A 89 -27.08 4.55 12.74
CA CYS A 89 -27.89 4.79 13.92
C CYS A 89 -27.17 4.24 15.17
N GLU A 90 -26.63 5.12 16.00
CA GLU A 90 -26.11 4.77 17.33
C GLU A 90 -27.02 5.38 18.40
N THR A 91 -28.07 4.64 18.75
CA THR A 91 -28.74 4.81 20.05
C THR A 91 -28.73 3.46 20.76
N ASP A 92 -28.32 3.44 22.02
CA ASP A 92 -28.52 2.29 22.88
C ASP A 92 -30.03 2.11 23.19
N ALA A 93 -30.39 0.94 23.73
CA ALA A 93 -31.77 0.57 24.03
C ALA A 93 -32.49 1.51 25.02
N ASP A 94 -31.75 2.42 25.66
CA ASP A 94 -32.24 3.38 26.66
C ASP A 94 -32.23 4.84 26.16
N GLY A 95 -31.87 5.10 24.90
CA GLY A 95 -32.02 6.41 24.26
C GLY A 95 -31.08 7.50 24.79
N ASN A 96 -29.92 7.13 25.35
CA ASN A 96 -28.99 8.09 25.93
C ASN A 96 -27.83 8.40 24.98
N ARG A 97 -27.46 9.68 24.85
CA ARG A 97 -26.26 10.09 24.09
C ARG A 97 -25.00 9.79 24.92
N PRO A 98 -24.00 9.06 24.39
CA PRO A 98 -22.76 8.83 25.13
C PRO A 98 -22.05 10.15 25.40
N THR A 99 -21.67 10.39 26.65
CA THR A 99 -20.82 11.50 27.07
C THR A 99 -19.49 11.49 26.32
N GLU A 100 -19.02 12.66 25.85
CA GLU A 100 -17.79 12.88 25.08
C GLU A 100 -16.50 12.46 25.82
N GLY A 101 -16.30 11.15 25.99
CA GLY A 101 -14.97 10.56 26.07
C GLY A 101 -14.47 10.36 24.64
N LYS A 102 -13.19 10.67 24.36
CA LYS A 102 -12.56 10.47 23.04
C LYS A 102 -12.98 9.12 22.45
N ARG A 103 -13.88 9.14 21.47
CA ARG A 103 -14.25 7.97 20.69
C ARG A 103 -12.95 7.43 20.07
N TRP A 104 -12.67 6.14 20.31
CA TRP A 104 -11.50 5.49 19.73
C TRP A 104 -11.57 5.60 18.20
N ASP A 105 -10.50 6.12 17.60
CA ASP A 105 -10.36 6.26 16.16
C ASP A 105 -9.53 5.08 15.64
N PRO A 106 -10.15 4.05 15.02
CA PRO A 106 -9.44 2.84 14.60
C PRO A 106 -8.38 3.13 13.52
N TYR A 107 -8.50 4.24 12.80
CA TYR A 107 -7.55 4.68 11.78
C TYR A 107 -6.55 5.71 12.28
N GLY A 108 -6.56 6.03 13.58
CA GLY A 108 -5.75 7.10 14.17
C GLY A 108 -4.23 6.92 13.97
N VAL A 109 -3.77 5.69 13.76
CA VAL A 109 -2.38 5.36 13.44
C VAL A 109 -1.93 5.99 12.11
N LEU A 110 -2.82 6.18 11.13
CA LEU A 110 -2.47 6.76 9.83
C LEU A 110 -1.90 8.20 9.95
N LYS A 111 -2.23 8.93 11.03
CA LYS A 111 -1.77 10.31 11.28
C LYS A 111 -0.27 10.46 11.46
N ILE A 112 0.41 9.39 11.87
CA ILE A 112 1.85 9.40 12.06
C ILE A 112 2.63 8.98 10.80
N PHE A 113 1.94 8.55 9.75
CA PHE A 113 2.54 8.16 8.47
C PHE A 113 2.32 9.24 7.40
N ASP A 114 3.19 9.23 6.40
CA ASP A 114 2.89 9.75 5.06
C ASP A 114 2.28 8.60 4.26
N ASN A 115 1.05 8.80 3.78
CA ASN A 115 0.28 7.78 3.07
C ASN A 115 0.46 7.95 1.56
N VAL A 116 0.88 6.87 0.91
CA VAL A 116 1.18 6.82 -0.51
C VAL A 116 0.23 5.83 -1.18
N LEU A 117 -0.51 6.28 -2.18
CA LEU A 117 -1.30 5.43 -3.07
C LEU A 117 -0.49 5.14 -4.33
N LEU A 118 -0.17 3.87 -4.58
CA LEU A 118 0.45 3.42 -5.82
C LEU A 118 -0.59 2.65 -6.64
N LEU A 119 -1.04 3.24 -7.74
CA LEU A 119 -2.14 2.73 -8.54
C LEU A 119 -1.62 2.06 -9.81
N ASP A 120 -1.97 0.80 -9.99
CA ASP A 120 -1.66 0.05 -11.19
C ASP A 120 -2.53 0.51 -12.36
N ASP A 121 -1.91 1.19 -13.31
CA ASP A 121 -2.48 1.60 -14.59
C ASP A 121 -1.91 0.76 -15.75
N SER A 122 -1.50 -0.49 -15.50
CA SER A 122 -1.04 -1.41 -16.53
C SER A 122 -2.18 -1.82 -17.47
N ALA A 123 -1.86 -2.25 -18.70
CA ALA A 123 -2.88 -2.59 -19.70
C ALA A 123 -3.84 -3.72 -19.27
N SER A 124 -3.38 -4.66 -18.44
CA SER A 124 -4.20 -5.76 -17.91
C SER A 124 -5.34 -5.27 -17.02
N MET A 125 -5.23 -4.08 -16.45
CA MET A 125 -6.28 -3.48 -15.63
C MET A 125 -7.57 -3.19 -16.43
N ALA A 126 -7.48 -3.04 -17.76
CA ALA A 126 -8.67 -2.89 -18.61
C ALA A 126 -9.48 -4.19 -18.78
N GLU A 127 -8.93 -5.34 -18.38
CA GLU A 127 -9.57 -6.64 -18.58
C GLU A 127 -10.63 -6.94 -17.52
N GLN A 128 -11.65 -7.69 -17.93
CA GLN A 128 -12.65 -8.29 -17.06
C GLN A 128 -12.28 -9.75 -16.80
N ASP A 129 -12.29 -10.17 -15.54
CA ASP A 129 -12.03 -11.56 -15.20
C ASP A 129 -13.12 -12.49 -15.76
N ASN A 130 -12.72 -13.47 -16.57
CA ASN A 130 -13.62 -14.37 -17.31
C ASN A 130 -14.59 -13.65 -18.28
N GLY A 131 -14.30 -12.40 -18.67
CA GLY A 131 -15.11 -11.62 -19.62
C GLY A 131 -16.47 -11.18 -19.10
N LYS A 132 -16.64 -11.08 -17.77
CA LYS A 132 -17.88 -10.63 -17.12
C LYS A 132 -17.57 -9.73 -15.93
N GLY A 133 -18.55 -8.90 -15.55
CA GLY A 133 -18.45 -8.06 -14.36
C GLY A 133 -17.64 -6.79 -14.60
N LEU A 134 -17.02 -6.27 -13.53
CA LEU A 134 -16.19 -5.08 -13.58
C LEU A 134 -14.80 -5.42 -14.11
N SER A 135 -14.25 -4.53 -14.92
CA SER A 135 -12.82 -4.55 -15.22
C SER A 135 -12.00 -4.36 -13.94
N ARG A 136 -10.76 -4.82 -13.94
CA ARG A 136 -9.86 -4.67 -12.78
C ARG A 136 -9.61 -3.20 -12.43
N TRP A 137 -9.62 -2.30 -13.42
CA TRP A 137 -9.56 -0.86 -13.23
C TRP A 137 -10.81 -0.32 -12.50
N GLU A 138 -12.00 -0.78 -12.85
CA GLU A 138 -13.24 -0.43 -12.13
C GLU A 138 -13.27 -1.05 -10.72
N GLN A 139 -12.69 -2.24 -10.52
CA GLN A 139 -12.51 -2.81 -9.18
C GLN A 139 -11.54 -1.98 -8.33
N LEU A 140 -10.45 -1.50 -8.92
CA LEU A 140 -9.53 -0.56 -8.27
C LEU A 140 -10.27 0.73 -7.87
N GLU A 141 -11.10 1.30 -8.75
CA GLU A 141 -11.93 2.48 -8.41
C GLU A 141 -12.82 2.19 -7.19
N LYS A 142 -13.46 1.01 -7.14
CA LYS A 142 -14.24 0.59 -5.97
C LYS A 142 -13.43 0.50 -4.69
N VAL A 143 -12.19 0.01 -4.73
CA VAL A 143 -11.31 -0.02 -3.55
C VAL A 143 -11.00 1.41 -3.11
N LEU A 144 -10.74 2.33 -4.04
CA LEU A 144 -10.46 3.73 -3.73
C LEU A 144 -11.63 4.44 -3.05
N ASP A 145 -12.88 4.12 -3.41
CA ASP A 145 -14.07 4.68 -2.77
C ASP A 145 -14.09 4.47 -1.25
N TYR A 146 -13.47 3.39 -0.75
CA TYR A 146 -13.33 3.14 0.70
C TYR A 146 -12.01 3.66 1.28
N VAL A 147 -10.90 3.45 0.57
CA VAL A 147 -9.55 3.76 1.07
C VAL A 147 -9.32 5.28 1.14
N VAL A 148 -9.63 5.99 0.06
CA VAL A 148 -9.28 7.41 -0.10
C VAL A 148 -9.89 8.30 0.99
N PRO A 149 -11.19 8.18 1.34
CA PRO A 149 -11.77 8.97 2.42
C PRO A 149 -11.10 8.74 3.77
N VAL A 150 -10.58 7.52 4.01
CA VAL A 150 -9.86 7.20 5.24
C VAL A 150 -8.47 7.83 5.20
N VAL A 151 -7.63 7.54 4.20
CA VAL A 151 -6.24 8.01 4.22
C VAL A 151 -6.14 9.53 4.13
N THR A 152 -6.96 10.19 3.31
CA THR A 152 -6.94 11.66 3.18
C THR A 152 -7.42 12.39 4.45
N LYS A 153 -8.36 11.80 5.19
CA LYS A 153 -8.84 12.35 6.46
C LYS A 153 -7.80 12.26 7.58
N HIS A 154 -6.91 11.28 7.51
CA HIS A 154 -5.93 11.00 8.56
C HIS A 154 -4.52 11.42 8.18
N ASP A 155 -4.30 12.11 7.06
CA ASP A 155 -2.99 12.62 6.66
C ASP A 155 -2.98 14.16 6.52
N ASP A 156 -2.44 14.85 7.52
CA ASP A 156 -2.53 16.32 7.62
C ASP A 156 -1.74 17.07 6.52
N ASN A 157 -0.62 16.51 6.03
CA ASN A 157 0.12 17.06 4.88
C ASN A 157 -0.45 16.60 3.54
N GLY A 158 -1.37 15.64 3.54
CA GLY A 158 -2.00 15.08 2.35
C GLY A 158 -1.31 13.80 1.89
N VAL A 159 -2.00 13.06 1.04
CA VAL A 159 -1.52 11.79 0.49
C VAL A 159 -0.79 12.00 -0.82
N ASP A 160 0.17 11.13 -1.10
CA ASP A 160 0.86 11.11 -2.38
C ASP A 160 0.25 10.04 -3.28
N VAL A 161 -0.04 10.39 -4.54
CA VAL A 161 -0.62 9.50 -5.54
C VAL A 161 0.39 9.27 -6.65
N TYR A 162 0.71 8.01 -6.91
CA TYR A 162 1.60 7.58 -7.98
C TYR A 162 0.88 6.56 -8.86
N PHE A 163 1.20 6.56 -10.15
CA PHE A 163 0.75 5.54 -11.10
C PHE A 163 1.91 4.62 -11.52
N LEU A 164 1.67 3.40 -11.99
CA LEU A 164 2.79 2.57 -12.44
C LEU A 164 3.44 3.09 -13.74
N ASN A 165 2.65 3.62 -14.67
CA ASN A 165 3.09 4.00 -16.01
C ASN A 165 2.95 5.50 -16.28
N GLN A 166 1.82 6.12 -15.93
CA GLN A 166 1.53 7.53 -16.21
C GLN A 166 2.12 8.47 -15.16
N THR A 167 3.44 8.53 -15.06
CA THR A 167 4.16 9.29 -14.03
C THR A 167 3.93 10.82 -14.09
N PHE A 168 3.46 11.34 -15.22
CA PHE A 168 3.12 12.76 -15.35
C PHE A 168 1.87 13.15 -14.55
N ASN A 169 1.04 12.16 -14.17
CA ASN A 169 -0.12 12.34 -13.29
C ASN A 169 0.22 12.14 -11.82
N ASP A 170 1.48 11.81 -11.47
CA ASP A 170 1.91 11.70 -10.08
C ASP A 170 1.66 13.04 -9.36
N LYS A 171 1.14 12.97 -8.14
CA LYS A 171 0.78 14.15 -7.37
C LYS A 171 1.03 13.93 -5.88
N SER A 172 1.81 14.83 -5.28
CA SER A 172 2.06 14.83 -3.84
C SER A 172 1.15 15.79 -3.08
N ASN A 173 0.95 15.52 -1.79
CA ASN A 173 0.21 16.34 -0.83
C ASN A 173 -1.26 16.60 -1.23
N VAL A 174 -1.92 15.60 -1.83
CA VAL A 174 -3.34 15.64 -2.18
C VAL A 174 -4.18 15.55 -0.91
N ARG A 175 -5.04 16.54 -0.66
CA ARG A 175 -5.74 16.67 0.64
C ARG A 175 -7.20 16.23 0.64
N THR A 176 -7.78 15.96 -0.53
CA THR A 176 -9.20 15.66 -0.64
C THR A 176 -9.44 14.40 -1.44
N SER A 177 -10.49 13.67 -1.07
CA SER A 177 -10.89 12.47 -1.81
C SER A 177 -11.27 12.79 -3.26
N ASP A 178 -11.94 13.93 -3.46
CA ASP A 178 -12.36 14.38 -4.80
C ASP A 178 -11.15 14.63 -5.72
N GLU A 179 -10.06 15.19 -5.20
CA GLU A 179 -8.82 15.43 -5.97
C GLU A 179 -8.14 14.11 -6.36
N VAL A 180 -8.05 13.13 -5.44
CA VAL A 180 -7.52 11.79 -5.77
C VAL A 180 -8.36 11.13 -6.86
N MET A 181 -9.68 11.15 -6.71
CA MET A 181 -10.59 10.54 -7.70
C MET A 181 -10.58 11.28 -9.03
N ALA A 182 -10.37 12.60 -9.04
CA ALA A 182 -10.19 13.37 -10.28
C ALA A 182 -8.91 12.94 -11.01
N LEU A 183 -7.77 12.83 -10.31
CA LEU A 183 -6.51 12.34 -10.88
C LEU A 183 -6.66 10.93 -11.46
N PHE A 184 -7.29 10.02 -10.70
CA PHE A 184 -7.54 8.65 -11.16
C PHE A 184 -8.33 8.64 -12.49
N ARG A 185 -9.36 9.49 -12.62
CA ARG A 185 -10.20 9.57 -13.83
C ARG A 185 -9.49 10.19 -15.04
N GLU A 186 -8.34 10.82 -14.89
CA GLU A 186 -7.51 11.32 -15.99
C GLU A 186 -6.60 10.23 -16.58
N VAL A 187 -6.37 9.14 -15.85
CA VAL A 187 -5.47 8.04 -16.21
C VAL A 187 -6.24 6.90 -16.87
N ARG A 188 -5.60 6.18 -17.80
CA ARG A 188 -6.16 5.00 -18.47
C ARG A 188 -5.15 3.86 -18.45
N PRO A 189 -5.60 2.61 -18.23
CA PRO A 189 -4.77 1.42 -18.35
C PRO A 189 -3.92 1.41 -19.63
N CYS A 190 -2.60 1.26 -19.48
CA CYS A 190 -1.65 1.25 -20.57
C CYS A 190 -0.36 0.50 -20.21
N GLN A 191 0.40 0.06 -21.21
CA GLN A 191 1.75 -0.48 -21.03
C GLN A 191 1.81 -1.72 -20.09
N GLY A 192 2.97 -1.95 -19.47
CA GLY A 192 3.23 -3.11 -18.62
C GLY A 192 3.01 -2.82 -17.14
N THR A 193 3.53 -3.71 -16.29
CA THR A 193 3.42 -3.62 -14.81
C THR A 193 4.81 -3.39 -14.20
N PRO A 194 5.41 -2.19 -14.32
CA PRO A 194 6.76 -1.87 -13.86
C PRO A 194 6.85 -1.65 -12.34
N ILE A 195 6.16 -2.49 -11.56
CA ILE A 195 5.96 -2.35 -10.11
C ILE A 195 7.28 -2.23 -9.33
N GLY A 196 8.29 -3.04 -9.68
CA GLY A 196 9.59 -3.00 -9.02
C GLY A 196 10.31 -1.67 -9.24
N THR A 197 10.29 -1.17 -10.47
CA THR A 197 10.93 0.11 -10.84
C THR A 197 10.27 1.29 -10.13
N ARG A 198 8.94 1.28 -10.04
CA ARG A 198 8.19 2.38 -9.40
C ARG A 198 8.35 2.37 -7.89
N ILE A 199 8.28 1.20 -7.24
CA ILE A 199 8.57 1.08 -5.82
C ILE A 199 10.01 1.50 -5.51
N LYS A 200 10.99 1.07 -6.32
CA LYS A 200 12.39 1.51 -6.17
C LYS A 200 12.52 3.03 -6.18
N MET A 201 11.90 3.70 -7.16
CA MET A 201 11.94 5.16 -7.27
C MET A 201 11.33 5.85 -6.05
N ILE A 202 10.16 5.39 -5.59
CA ILE A 202 9.50 5.94 -4.39
C ILE A 202 10.40 5.78 -3.16
N PHE A 203 11.03 4.62 -2.99
CA PHE A 203 11.91 4.36 -1.85
C PHE A 203 13.22 5.13 -1.90
N GLU A 204 13.83 5.27 -3.07
CA GLU A 204 15.05 6.06 -3.23
C GLU A 204 14.80 7.53 -2.89
N ASN A 205 13.66 8.10 -3.32
CA ASN A 205 13.25 9.47 -2.94
C ASN A 205 13.07 9.60 -1.43
N TYR A 206 12.35 8.66 -0.82
CA TYR A 206 12.12 8.64 0.62
C TYR A 206 13.43 8.53 1.43
N LEU A 207 14.34 7.65 1.02
CA LEU A 207 15.64 7.51 1.68
C LEU A 207 16.48 8.78 1.56
N ALA A 208 16.47 9.44 0.40
CA ALA A 208 17.18 10.69 0.19
C ALA A 208 16.63 11.82 1.07
N GLU A 209 15.31 11.90 1.22
CA GLU A 209 14.64 12.81 2.15
C GLU A 209 15.03 12.48 3.60
N TYR A 210 14.94 11.21 4.01
CA TYR A 210 15.32 10.74 5.35
C TYR A 210 16.76 11.15 5.69
N GLU A 211 17.70 10.91 4.78
CA GLU A 211 19.11 11.26 4.96
C GLU A 211 19.29 12.79 5.11
N SER A 212 18.57 13.57 4.31
CA SER A 212 18.55 15.04 4.41
C SER A 212 18.04 15.52 5.77
N HIS A 213 16.97 14.91 6.30
CA HIS A 213 16.45 15.19 7.63
C HIS A 213 17.48 14.91 8.72
N LEU A 214 18.15 13.75 8.67
CA LEU A 214 19.22 13.42 9.62
C LEU A 214 20.37 14.41 9.57
N GLU A 215 20.72 14.94 8.39
CA GLU A 215 21.74 15.98 8.28
C GLU A 215 21.31 17.30 8.93
N LEU A 216 20.05 17.70 8.75
CA LEU A 216 19.49 18.88 9.40
C LEU A 216 19.48 18.72 10.93
N GLU A 217 19.08 17.56 11.43
CA GLU A 217 19.12 17.24 12.86
C GLU A 217 20.55 17.31 13.42
N ARG A 218 21.55 16.77 12.70
CA ARG A 218 22.98 16.88 13.08
C ARG A 218 23.46 18.33 13.13
N LYS A 219 22.92 19.20 12.26
CA LYS A 219 23.17 20.65 12.24
C LYS A 219 22.35 21.41 13.31
N GLY A 220 21.63 20.69 14.18
CA GLY A 220 20.82 21.28 15.26
C GLY A 220 19.52 21.93 14.79
N LYS A 221 19.08 21.66 13.56
CA LYS A 221 17.81 22.16 13.02
C LYS A 221 16.71 21.16 13.31
N ALA A 222 15.56 21.65 13.80
CA ALA A 222 14.37 20.83 13.96
C ALA A 222 13.89 20.35 12.59
N SER A 223 13.81 19.03 12.44
CA SER A 223 13.41 18.38 11.20
C SER A 223 12.89 16.99 11.56
N THR A 224 11.77 16.57 10.97
CA THR A 224 11.19 15.25 11.21
C THR A 224 10.74 14.69 9.89
N ILE A 225 10.94 13.39 9.70
CA ILE A 225 10.37 12.64 8.58
C ILE A 225 9.36 11.64 9.15
N LYS A 226 8.16 11.63 8.57
CA LYS A 226 7.16 10.63 8.94
C LYS A 226 7.55 9.28 8.32
N PRO A 227 7.30 8.17 9.01
CA PRO A 227 7.21 6.85 8.37
C PRO A 227 6.33 6.84 7.12
N MET A 228 6.62 5.96 6.16
CA MET A 228 5.84 5.84 4.92
C MET A 228 4.93 4.61 4.93
N ASN A 229 3.67 4.79 4.56
CA ASN A 229 2.70 3.71 4.35
C ASN A 229 2.30 3.68 2.87
N VAL A 230 2.77 2.68 2.12
CA VAL A 230 2.44 2.51 0.69
C VAL A 230 1.28 1.53 0.56
N ILE A 231 0.18 1.97 -0.04
CA ILE A 231 -0.94 1.12 -0.43
C ILE A 231 -0.88 0.98 -1.96
N CYS A 232 -0.41 -0.17 -2.42
CA CYS A 232 -0.27 -0.51 -3.84
C CYS A 232 -1.47 -1.34 -4.29
N ILE A 233 -2.33 -0.80 -5.16
CA ILE A 233 -3.49 -1.52 -5.69
C ILE A 233 -3.16 -1.99 -7.12
N THR A 234 -3.15 -3.31 -7.34
CA THR A 234 -2.66 -3.94 -8.58
C THR A 234 -3.43 -5.21 -8.91
N ASP A 235 -3.52 -5.59 -10.19
CA ASP A 235 -4.10 -6.87 -10.61
C ASP A 235 -3.09 -8.01 -10.75
N GLY A 236 -1.80 -7.70 -10.64
CA GLY A 236 -0.83 -8.43 -11.44
C GLY A 236 0.52 -8.66 -10.80
N ALA A 237 1.14 -9.74 -11.25
CA ALA A 237 2.56 -9.96 -11.09
C ALA A 237 3.37 -8.95 -11.94
N PRO A 238 4.65 -8.73 -11.63
CA PRO A 238 5.48 -7.79 -12.37
C PRO A 238 5.55 -8.11 -13.87
N TRP A 239 5.69 -7.09 -14.72
CA TRP A 239 5.94 -7.27 -16.17
C TRP A 239 6.89 -6.22 -16.74
N PRO A 240 7.94 -6.60 -17.50
CA PRO A 240 8.42 -7.96 -17.75
C PRO A 240 8.91 -8.66 -16.48
N TYR A 241 8.44 -9.91 -16.27
CA TYR A 241 8.43 -10.59 -14.97
C TYR A 241 9.77 -10.64 -14.25
N GLU A 242 10.77 -11.36 -14.78
CA GLU A 242 12.03 -11.57 -14.03
C GLU A 242 12.77 -10.27 -13.71
N ARG A 243 12.72 -9.28 -14.61
CA ARG A 243 13.36 -7.97 -14.38
C ARG A 243 12.67 -7.23 -13.24
N GLN A 244 11.35 -7.04 -13.35
CA GLN A 244 10.62 -6.22 -12.38
C GLN A 244 10.51 -6.91 -11.01
N LYS A 245 10.40 -8.25 -10.98
CA LYS A 245 10.55 -9.05 -9.76
C LYS A 245 11.89 -8.82 -9.09
N THR A 246 13.00 -8.93 -9.81
CA THR A 246 14.34 -8.73 -9.23
C THR A 246 14.48 -7.32 -8.64
N ILE A 247 14.06 -6.29 -9.38
CA ILE A 247 14.10 -4.90 -8.91
C ILE A 247 13.23 -4.71 -7.66
N LEU A 248 12.04 -5.32 -7.61
CA LEU A 248 11.15 -5.21 -6.46
C LEU A 248 11.78 -5.78 -5.19
N TYR A 249 12.28 -7.02 -5.25
CA TYR A 249 12.96 -7.64 -4.10
C TYR A 249 14.17 -6.81 -3.66
N GLU A 250 15.01 -6.37 -4.61
CA GLU A 250 16.18 -5.54 -4.31
C GLU A 250 15.81 -4.22 -3.64
N ALA A 251 14.77 -3.54 -4.15
CA ALA A 251 14.30 -2.27 -3.61
C ALA A 251 13.82 -2.41 -2.16
N ILE A 252 12.99 -3.43 -1.88
CA ILE A 252 12.45 -3.68 -0.54
C ILE A 252 13.59 -4.04 0.43
N VAL A 253 14.44 -5.01 0.08
CA VAL A 253 15.54 -5.49 0.93
C VAL A 253 16.55 -4.38 1.22
N THR A 254 16.96 -3.63 0.19
CA THR A 254 17.93 -2.54 0.32
C THR A 254 17.38 -1.44 1.21
N THR A 255 16.13 -1.03 0.99
CA THR A 255 15.49 0.03 1.75
C THR A 255 15.32 -0.37 3.20
N ALA A 256 14.82 -1.57 3.48
CA ALA A 256 14.66 -2.06 4.84
C ALA A 256 15.99 -2.12 5.61
N ASN A 257 17.05 -2.59 4.97
CA ASN A 257 18.39 -2.62 5.56
C ASN A 257 18.93 -1.21 5.81
N ARG A 258 18.73 -0.28 4.86
CA ARG A 258 19.17 1.10 5.00
C ARG A 258 18.45 1.80 6.15
N LEU A 259 17.12 1.66 6.25
CA LEU A 259 16.34 2.21 7.36
C LEU A 259 16.82 1.67 8.72
N LYS A 260 17.07 0.35 8.81
CA LYS A 260 17.63 -0.27 10.02
C LYS A 260 19.00 0.29 10.41
N GLU A 261 19.86 0.62 9.45
CA GLU A 261 21.15 1.28 9.70
C GLU A 261 20.97 2.72 10.17
N LEU A 262 20.09 3.48 9.53
CA LEU A 262 19.82 4.88 9.85
C LEU A 262 19.20 5.02 11.24
N GLU A 263 18.25 4.16 11.60
CA GLU A 263 17.70 4.06 12.95
C GLU A 263 18.80 3.80 13.99
N LYS A 264 19.71 2.85 13.73
CA LYS A 264 20.84 2.56 14.64
C LYS A 264 21.73 3.79 14.85
N LYS A 265 21.95 4.60 13.82
CA LYS A 265 22.73 5.85 13.90
C LYS A 265 21.97 6.95 14.67
N SER A 266 20.64 6.94 14.63
CA SER A 266 19.79 7.90 15.34
C SER A 266 19.60 7.58 16.84
N LYS A 267 19.85 6.33 17.26
CA LYS A 267 19.73 5.83 18.66
C LYS A 267 20.59 6.52 19.74
N GLY A 268 21.24 7.64 19.43
CA GLY A 268 21.78 8.53 20.44
C GLY A 268 20.72 9.36 21.21
N LYS A 269 19.44 9.39 20.81
CA LYS A 269 18.48 10.37 21.37
C LYS A 269 17.04 9.95 21.69
N SER A 270 16.58 8.73 21.43
CA SER A 270 15.15 8.41 21.65
C SER A 270 14.90 7.00 22.21
N ASN A 271 14.42 6.94 23.47
CA ASN A 271 13.85 5.75 24.14
C ASN A 271 12.37 5.52 23.74
N GLY A 272 11.98 5.90 22.51
CA GLY A 272 10.60 5.78 22.04
C GLY A 272 10.30 4.41 21.42
N PRO A 273 9.01 4.07 21.18
CA PRO A 273 8.62 2.89 20.42
C PRO A 273 9.34 2.86 19.07
N LYS A 274 9.78 1.69 18.63
CA LYS A 274 10.28 1.49 17.27
C LYS A 274 9.09 1.66 16.31
N LEU A 275 8.85 2.87 15.82
CA LEU A 275 7.91 3.06 14.73
C LEU A 275 8.49 2.37 13.49
N ARG A 276 7.66 1.60 12.78
CA ARG A 276 8.05 1.01 11.50
C ARG A 276 8.23 2.15 10.52
N GLN A 277 9.43 2.38 10.02
CA GLN A 277 9.69 3.52 9.15
C GLN A 277 9.10 3.34 7.74
N LEU A 278 8.70 2.13 7.37
CA LEU A 278 8.12 1.80 6.07
C LEU A 278 7.16 0.60 6.21
N GLY A 279 6.02 0.66 5.52
CA GLY A 279 5.14 -0.47 5.24
C GLY A 279 4.60 -0.41 3.81
N ILE A 280 4.34 -1.59 3.21
CA ILE A 280 3.80 -1.77 1.86
C ILE A 280 2.63 -2.75 1.92
N GLN A 281 1.42 -2.26 1.76
CA GLN A 281 0.25 -3.09 1.53
C GLN A 281 0.07 -3.32 0.02
N PHE A 282 0.13 -4.56 -0.43
CA PHE A 282 -0.36 -4.93 -1.76
C PHE A 282 -1.84 -5.31 -1.68
N VAL A 283 -2.69 -4.56 -2.37
CA VAL A 283 -4.11 -4.83 -2.51
C VAL A 283 -4.35 -5.37 -3.91
N GLN A 284 -4.52 -6.69 -4.00
CA GLN A 284 -4.81 -7.35 -5.26
C GLN A 284 -6.28 -7.16 -5.64
N VAL A 285 -6.52 -6.67 -6.85
CA VAL A 285 -7.80 -6.76 -7.56
C VAL A 285 -7.73 -7.82 -8.66
N GLY A 286 -8.88 -8.31 -9.10
CA GLY A 286 -8.97 -9.36 -10.09
C GLY A 286 -8.58 -10.75 -9.60
N SER A 287 -8.71 -11.72 -10.50
CA SER A 287 -8.69 -13.15 -10.16
C SER A 287 -7.44 -13.91 -10.58
N ASP A 288 -6.37 -13.20 -10.96
CA ASP A 288 -5.12 -13.80 -11.40
C ASP A 288 -4.44 -14.60 -10.27
N ARG A 289 -4.36 -15.92 -10.44
CA ARG A 289 -3.76 -16.84 -9.46
C ARG A 289 -2.23 -16.73 -9.42
N GLY A 290 -1.60 -16.39 -10.53
CA GLY A 290 -0.16 -16.15 -10.62
C GLY A 290 0.25 -14.89 -9.86
N ALA A 291 -0.54 -13.82 -9.97
CA ALA A 291 -0.39 -12.60 -9.18
C ALA A 291 -0.54 -12.89 -7.68
N ALA A 292 -1.60 -13.62 -7.30
CA ALA A 292 -1.81 -14.01 -5.90
C ALA A 292 -0.65 -14.86 -5.34
N ALA A 293 -0.17 -15.83 -6.11
CA ALA A 293 0.97 -16.66 -5.72
C ALA A 293 2.27 -15.83 -5.64
N PHE A 294 2.47 -14.87 -6.54
CA PHE A 294 3.62 -13.98 -6.52
C PHE A 294 3.65 -13.11 -5.27
N LEU A 295 2.56 -12.41 -4.96
CA LEU A 295 2.48 -11.51 -3.79
C LEU A 295 2.65 -12.27 -2.48
N LYS A 296 2.00 -13.44 -2.35
CA LYS A 296 2.19 -14.30 -1.18
C LYS A 296 3.63 -14.77 -1.03
N LYS A 297 4.26 -15.17 -2.14
CA LYS A 297 5.65 -15.62 -2.14
C LYS A 297 6.63 -14.48 -1.84
N LEU A 298 6.33 -13.25 -2.29
CA LEU A 298 7.12 -12.07 -1.98
C LEU A 298 7.20 -11.86 -0.48
N ASP A 299 6.06 -11.84 0.20
CA ASP A 299 5.96 -11.71 1.64
C ASP A 299 6.73 -12.82 2.39
N GLU A 300 6.43 -14.10 2.10
CA GLU A 300 7.10 -15.25 2.71
C GLU A 300 8.62 -15.27 2.48
N ASP A 301 9.09 -14.89 1.29
CA ASP A 301 10.51 -14.91 0.97
C ASP A 301 11.29 -13.79 1.68
N LEU A 302 10.66 -12.63 1.91
CA LEU A 302 11.26 -11.52 2.65
C LEU A 302 11.40 -11.85 4.13
N GLU A 303 10.38 -12.47 4.72
CA GLU A 303 10.44 -12.97 6.10
C GLU A 303 11.59 -13.97 6.29
N LYS A 304 11.70 -14.97 5.40
CA LYS A 304 12.78 -15.98 5.43
C LYS A 304 14.18 -15.36 5.31
N GLN A 305 14.31 -14.22 4.63
CA GLN A 305 15.57 -13.48 4.51
C GLN A 305 15.89 -12.61 5.73
N GLY A 306 15.01 -12.57 6.74
CA GLY A 306 15.18 -11.75 7.94
C GLY A 306 14.99 -10.26 7.68
N VAL A 307 14.30 -9.92 6.59
CA VAL A 307 13.83 -8.55 6.32
C VAL A 307 12.79 -8.22 7.39
N PRO A 308 12.83 -7.01 8.00
CA PRO A 308 11.73 -6.56 8.84
C PRO A 308 10.40 -6.74 8.12
N ASP A 309 9.42 -7.26 8.83
CA ASP A 309 8.06 -7.45 8.33
C ASP A 309 7.43 -6.08 7.97
N ILE A 310 7.49 -5.72 6.70
CA ILE A 310 7.05 -4.41 6.15
C ILE A 310 6.17 -4.59 4.92
N VAL A 311 5.84 -5.83 4.55
CA VAL A 311 5.04 -6.16 3.38
C VAL A 311 3.85 -6.94 3.88
N ASP A 312 2.64 -6.56 3.46
CA ASP A 312 1.44 -7.37 3.66
C ASP A 312 0.63 -7.40 2.36
N THR A 313 -0.26 -8.38 2.24
CA THR A 313 -1.09 -8.62 1.07
C THR A 313 -2.56 -8.76 1.44
N PHE A 314 -3.42 -8.11 0.67
CA PHE A 314 -4.87 -8.25 0.75
C PHE A 314 -5.40 -8.61 -0.64
N ASN A 315 -6.28 -9.60 -0.74
CA ASN A 315 -6.87 -9.99 -2.02
C ASN A 315 -8.38 -9.70 -2.01
N TYR A 316 -8.76 -8.64 -2.73
CA TYR A 316 -10.13 -8.12 -2.77
C TYR A 316 -11.10 -9.15 -3.34
N ASP A 317 -10.78 -9.73 -4.50
CA ASP A 317 -11.61 -10.75 -5.15
C ASP A 317 -11.81 -12.01 -4.29
N LYS A 318 -10.76 -12.43 -3.60
CA LYS A 318 -10.81 -13.57 -2.69
C LYS A 318 -11.73 -13.25 -1.52
N MET A 319 -11.60 -12.07 -0.92
CA MET A 319 -12.50 -11.61 0.15
C MET A 319 -13.96 -11.61 -0.33
N LEU A 320 -14.27 -11.03 -1.49
CA LEU A 320 -15.64 -11.01 -2.01
C LEU A 320 -16.20 -12.43 -2.22
N LYS A 321 -15.36 -13.37 -2.70
CA LYS A 321 -15.76 -14.77 -2.90
C LYS A 321 -15.99 -15.52 -1.60
N GLU A 322 -15.16 -15.29 -0.59
CA GLU A 322 -15.23 -16.00 0.70
C GLU A 322 -16.37 -15.46 1.58
N THR A 323 -16.61 -14.16 1.56
CA THR A 323 -17.67 -13.51 2.36
C THR A 323 -19.03 -13.50 1.66
N GLY A 324 -19.05 -13.55 0.32
CA GLY A 324 -20.25 -13.36 -0.49
C GLY A 324 -20.75 -11.91 -0.54
N LEU A 325 -19.95 -10.95 -0.05
CA LEU A 325 -20.25 -9.52 -0.09
C LEU A 325 -19.83 -8.89 -1.43
N ASP A 326 -20.28 -7.67 -1.68
CA ASP A 326 -19.94 -6.85 -2.85
C ASP A 326 -19.13 -5.58 -2.50
N CYS A 327 -18.74 -5.44 -1.23
CA CYS A 327 -18.03 -4.28 -0.67
C CYS A 327 -17.05 -4.69 0.45
N LEU A 328 -16.09 -3.80 0.76
CA LEU A 328 -15.21 -3.96 1.94
C LEU A 328 -16.02 -3.78 3.22
N THR A 329 -15.80 -4.66 4.21
CA THR A 329 -16.26 -4.43 5.59
C THR A 329 -15.32 -3.44 6.31
N GLY A 330 -15.71 -3.02 7.51
CA GLY A 330 -14.84 -2.17 8.35
C GLY A 330 -13.52 -2.87 8.73
N GLU A 331 -13.56 -4.18 8.94
CA GLU A 331 -12.38 -5.00 9.25
C GLU A 331 -11.48 -5.15 8.02
N ASP A 332 -12.05 -5.42 6.85
CA ASP A 332 -11.30 -5.46 5.58
C ASP A 332 -10.62 -4.13 5.30
N LEU A 333 -11.33 -3.01 5.50
CA LEU A 333 -10.77 -1.68 5.29
C LEU A 333 -9.64 -1.38 6.29
N LEU A 334 -9.77 -1.83 7.55
CA LEU A 334 -8.70 -1.71 8.53
C LEU A 334 -7.45 -2.45 8.06
N LYS A 335 -7.62 -3.69 7.57
CA LYS A 335 -6.52 -4.47 7.00
C LYS A 335 -5.89 -3.80 5.80
N VAL A 336 -6.70 -3.33 4.85
CA VAL A 336 -6.22 -2.67 3.63
C VAL A 336 -5.37 -1.43 3.94
N VAL A 337 -5.69 -0.67 4.99
CA VAL A 337 -4.95 0.59 5.27
C VAL A 337 -3.87 0.43 6.34
N LEU A 338 -3.94 -0.58 7.21
CA LEU A 338 -3.02 -0.75 8.34
C LEU A 338 -2.20 -2.05 8.32
N GLY A 339 -2.52 -3.06 7.51
CA GLY A 339 -1.91 -4.40 7.60
C GLY A 339 -0.39 -4.38 7.60
N ALA A 340 0.20 -3.64 6.67
CA ALA A 340 1.66 -3.51 6.55
C ALA A 340 2.34 -2.63 7.63
N ILE A 341 1.59 -1.89 8.46
CA ILE A 341 2.13 -0.92 9.44
C ILE A 341 1.71 -1.18 10.88
N ASP A 342 0.66 -1.96 11.14
CA ASP A 342 0.17 -2.33 12.47
C ASP A 342 -0.05 -3.85 12.59
N LYS A 343 0.86 -4.51 13.29
CA LYS A 343 0.83 -5.96 13.53
C LYS A 343 -0.41 -6.44 14.28
N SER A 344 -1.05 -5.57 15.07
CA SER A 344 -2.23 -5.97 15.83
C SER A 344 -3.43 -6.24 14.92
N VAL A 345 -3.44 -5.64 13.73
CA VAL A 345 -4.43 -5.89 12.67
C VAL A 345 -4.11 -7.19 11.92
N ASP A 346 -2.83 -7.48 11.71
CA ASP A 346 -2.37 -8.69 11.02
C ASP A 346 -2.60 -9.99 11.84
N ILE A 347 -2.32 -9.96 13.15
CA ILE A 347 -2.47 -11.14 14.03
C ILE A 347 -3.93 -11.62 14.15
N ALA A 348 -4.91 -10.71 14.01
CA ALA A 348 -6.33 -11.06 14.11
C ALA A 348 -6.77 -12.07 13.03
N ASP A 349 -6.11 -12.09 11.87
CA ASP A 349 -6.43 -12.97 10.75
C ASP A 349 -5.83 -14.39 10.87
N GLU A 350 -4.87 -14.58 11.78
CA GLU A 350 -4.22 -15.88 12.02
C GLU A 350 -4.92 -16.68 13.12
N ASP A 351 -5.47 -15.99 14.13
CA ASP A 351 -6.11 -16.63 15.30
C ASP A 351 -7.51 -17.21 14.99
N ASP A 352 -8.20 -16.76 13.93
CA ASP A 352 -9.51 -17.29 13.50
C ASP A 352 -9.42 -18.55 12.62
N ARG A 353 -8.22 -19.11 12.43
CA ARG A 353 -7.96 -20.32 11.61
C ARG A 353 -7.69 -21.61 12.39
N TRP A 354 -8.02 -21.66 13.68
CA TRP A 354 -7.95 -22.86 14.54
C TRP A 354 -9.13 -22.93 15.51
#